data_AF-A0A3B0UU76-F1
#
_entry.id   AF-A0A3B0UU76-F1
#
_cell.length_a   1.000
_cell.length_b   1.000
_cell.length_c   1.000
_cell.angle_alpha   90.00
_cell.angle_beta   90.00
_cell.angle_gamma   90.00
#
_symmetry.space_group_name_H-M   'P 1'
#
loop_
_entity.id
_entity.type
_entity.pdbx_description
1 polymer ?
#
loop_
_entity_poly.entity_id
_entity_poly.type
_entity_poly.pdbx_seq_one_letter_code
_entity_poly.pdbx_strand_id
1 'polypeptide(L)'
;LPDTKAGRLIAGQILRSGTSPAPNYAEARGAESSADFIHKLKVAHKELNETEVWLQIIIASKWQSREKLAPLLDECGQLARILSASIKTARKSGTK
;
A
#
# COMPACT_ATOMS: atom_id res chain seq x y z
N LEU A 1 14.57 9.91 8.75
CA LEU A 1 14.97 10.43 7.43
C LEU A 1 15.79 11.70 7.64
N PRO A 2 16.72 12.07 6.74
CA PRO A 2 17.52 13.28 6.93
C PRO A 2 16.62 14.52 7.01
N ASP A 3 16.99 15.49 7.85
CA ASP A 3 16.23 16.73 8.02
C ASP A 3 16.51 17.74 6.89
N THR A 4 16.28 17.29 5.65
CA THR A 4 16.45 18.08 4.43
C THR A 4 15.10 18.25 3.74
N LYS A 5 15.01 19.18 2.79
CA LYS A 5 13.79 19.37 1.97
C LYS A 5 13.35 18.04 1.32
N ALA A 6 14.29 17.29 0.74
CA ALA A 6 14.00 16.00 0.12
C ALA A 6 13.56 14.95 1.15
N GLY A 7 14.23 14.88 2.30
CA GLY A 7 13.88 13.94 3.37
C GLY A 7 12.48 14.18 3.94
N ARG A 8 12.10 15.44 4.16
CA ARG A 8 10.76 15.83 4.63
C ARG A 8 9.67 15.54 3.60
N LEU A 9 9.93 15.77 2.31
CA LEU A 9 8.99 15.44 1.24
C LEU A 9 8.71 13.93 1.17
N ILE A 10 9.75 13.10 1.17
CA ILE A 10 9.60 11.63 1.14
C ILE A 10 8.94 11.12 2.42
N ALA A 11 9.26 11.68 3.59
CA ALA A 11 8.58 11.35 4.84
C ALA A 11 7.06 11.61 4.73
N GLY A 12 6.66 12.74 4.14
CA GLY A 12 5.26 13.06 3.91
C GLY A 12 4.57 12.08 2.94
N GLN A 13 5.26 11.66 1.87
CA GLN A 13 4.70 10.68 0.94
C GLN A 13 4.53 9.29 1.57
N ILE A 14 5.50 8.83 2.36
CA ILE A 14 5.37 7.60 3.15
C ILE A 14 4.21 7.69 4.13
N LEU A 15 4.07 8.82 4.84
CA LEU A 15 2.99 8.98 5.81
C LEU A 15 1.63 8.90 5.12
N ARG A 16 1.47 9.51 3.94
CA ARG A 16 0.23 9.46 3.17
C ARG A 16 -0.04 8.07 2.61
N SER A 17 0.87 7.54 1.80
CA SER A 17 0.71 6.25 1.11
C SER A 17 0.71 5.05 2.05
N GLY A 18 1.44 5.11 3.17
CA GLY A 18 1.52 4.02 4.14
C GLY A 18 0.33 3.93 5.09
N THR A 19 -0.40 5.04 5.28
CA THR A 19 -1.58 5.07 6.16
C THR A 19 -2.89 4.94 5.39
N SER A 20 -2.93 5.37 4.12
CA SER A 20 -4.12 5.32 3.25
C SER A 20 -4.65 3.91 2.91
N PRO A 21 -3.92 2.79 2.95
CA PRO A 21 -4.50 1.47 2.66
C PRO A 21 -5.56 1.06 3.69
N ALA A 22 -5.37 1.41 4.96
CA ALA A 22 -6.29 1.08 6.05
C ALA A 22 -7.69 1.72 5.89
N PRO A 23 -7.85 3.04 5.68
CA PRO A 23 -9.15 3.64 5.43
C PRO A 23 -9.77 3.15 4.11
N ASN A 24 -8.99 2.98 3.03
CA ASN A 24 -9.52 2.42 1.78
C ASN A 24 -10.06 0.99 1.97
N TYR A 25 -9.39 0.16 2.77
CA TYR A 25 -9.90 -1.16 3.13
C TYR A 25 -11.15 -1.07 4.00
N ALA A 26 -11.21 -0.12 4.93
CA ALA A 26 -12.40 0.11 5.74
C ALA A 26 -13.61 0.50 4.89
N GLU A 27 -13.44 1.37 3.89
CA GLU A 27 -14.47 1.72 2.91
C GLU A 27 -14.90 0.52 2.06
N ALA A 28 -13.96 -0.37 1.72
CA ALA A 28 -14.28 -1.59 0.98
C ALA A 28 -15.21 -2.49 1.80
N ARG A 29 -15.03 -2.58 3.13
CA ARG A 29 -15.94 -3.36 4.00
C ARG A 29 -17.37 -2.83 4.00
N GLY A 30 -17.58 -1.55 3.69
CA GLY A 30 -18.89 -0.91 3.55
C GLY A 30 -19.33 -0.73 2.10
N ALA A 31 -18.77 -1.48 1.15
CA ALA A 31 -19.07 -1.30 -0.27
C ALA A 31 -20.52 -1.66 -0.64
N GLU A 32 -21.11 -0.87 -1.54
CA GLU A 32 -22.51 -1.03 -1.97
C GLU A 32 -22.68 -2.08 -3.09
N SER A 33 -21.58 -2.52 -3.69
CA SER A 33 -21.57 -3.55 -4.73
C SER A 33 -20.24 -4.28 -4.81
N SER A 34 -20.21 -5.43 -5.48
CA SER A 34 -18.95 -6.15 -5.79
C SER A 34 -17.98 -5.31 -6.62
N ALA A 35 -18.49 -4.44 -7.51
CA ALA A 35 -17.66 -3.56 -8.32
C ALA A 35 -17.00 -2.47 -7.45
N ASP A 36 -17.77 -1.85 -6.55
CA ASP A 36 -17.27 -0.87 -5.58
C ASP A 36 -16.25 -1.49 -4.61
N PHE A 37 -16.54 -2.69 -4.09
CA PHE A 37 -15.62 -3.46 -3.25
C PHE A 37 -14.27 -3.66 -3.96
N ILE A 38 -14.30 -4.17 -5.19
CA ILE A 38 -13.08 -4.40 -5.99
C ILE A 38 -12.36 -3.07 -6.27
N HIS A 39 -13.09 -1.99 -6.54
CA HIS A 39 -12.49 -0.68 -6.80
C HIS A 39 -11.72 -0.18 -5.59
N LYS A 40 -12.34 -0.16 -4.40
CA LYS A 40 -11.71 0.30 -3.15
C LYS A 40 -10.51 -0.56 -2.74
N LEU A 41 -10.60 -1.88 -2.90
CA LEU A 41 -9.43 -2.76 -2.69
C LEU A 41 -8.28 -2.47 -3.66
N LYS A 42 -8.57 -2.13 -4.92
CA LYS A 42 -7.54 -1.72 -5.89
C LYS A 42 -6.89 -0.40 -5.49
N VAL A 43 -7.63 0.54 -4.91
CA VAL A 43 -7.06 1.78 -4.39
C VAL A 43 -6.11 1.45 -3.24
N ALA A 44 -6.54 0.71 -2.22
CA ALA A 44 -5.67 0.27 -1.13
C ALA A 44 -4.40 -0.46 -1.62
N HIS A 45 -4.53 -1.30 -2.64
CA HIS A 45 -3.38 -1.99 -3.24
C HIS A 45 -2.42 -1.03 -3.95
N LYS A 46 -2.91 0.02 -4.61
CA LYS A 46 -2.04 1.04 -5.23
C LYS A 46 -1.24 1.81 -4.19
N GLU A 47 -1.87 2.15 -3.06
CA GLU A 47 -1.24 2.86 -1.95
C GLU A 47 -0.11 2.02 -1.30
N LEU A 48 -0.31 0.70 -1.14
CA LEU A 48 0.75 -0.21 -0.69
C LEU A 48 1.93 -0.27 -1.67
N ASN A 49 1.65 -0.30 -2.98
CA ASN A 49 2.70 -0.29 -4.00
C ASN A 49 3.47 1.04 -3.99
N GLU A 50 2.78 2.17 -3.84
CA GLU A 50 3.42 3.47 -3.69
C GLU A 50 4.32 3.51 -2.44
N THR A 51 3.84 2.98 -1.31
CA THR A 51 4.63 2.85 -0.09
C THR A 51 5.90 2.04 -0.32
N GLU A 52 5.79 0.88 -0.99
CA GLU A 52 6.94 0.04 -1.32
C GLU A 52 7.96 0.78 -2.18
N VAL A 53 7.53 1.51 -3.20
CA VAL A 53 8.40 2.33 -4.06
C VAL A 53 9.14 3.39 -3.24
N TRP A 54 8.46 4.09 -2.33
CA TRP A 54 9.11 5.08 -1.47
C TRP A 54 10.12 4.44 -0.50
N LEU A 55 9.83 3.25 0.04
CA LEU A 55 10.79 2.49 0.85
C LEU A 55 12.04 2.13 0.03
N GLN A 56 11.88 1.70 -1.22
CA GLN A 56 13.00 1.41 -2.12
C GLN A 56 13.82 2.67 -2.44
N ILE A 57 13.18 3.83 -2.64
CA ILE A 57 13.86 5.12 -2.84
C ILE A 57 14.71 5.49 -1.62
N ILE A 58 14.21 5.25 -0.40
CA ILE A 58 14.96 5.51 0.85
C ILE A 58 16.23 4.64 0.90
N ILE A 59 16.15 3.37 0.49
CA ILE A 59 17.31 2.45 0.42
C ILE A 59 18.30 2.95 -0.64
N ALA A 60 17.82 3.26 -1.86
CA ALA A 60 18.65 3.74 -2.96
C ALA A 60 19.38 5.05 -2.63
N SER A 61 18.73 5.91 -1.85
CA SER A 61 19.30 7.18 -1.35
C SER A 61 20.31 6.98 -0.21
N LYS A 62 20.53 5.74 0.25
CA LYS A 62 21.36 5.38 1.42
C LYS A 62 20.92 6.06 2.70
N TRP A 63 19.65 6.46 2.79
CA TRP A 63 19.12 7.16 3.96
C TRP A 63 18.78 6.20 5.10
N GLN A 64 18.45 4.95 4.79
CA GLN A 64 18.35 3.84 5.73
C GLN A 64 18.85 2.56 5.05
N SER A 65 19.28 1.58 5.85
CA SER A 65 19.78 0.31 5.33
C SER A 65 18.63 -0.59 4.86
N ARG A 66 18.92 -1.50 3.92
CA ARG A 66 17.94 -2.47 3.43
C ARG A 66 17.46 -3.38 4.54
N GLU A 67 18.35 -3.79 5.43
CA GLU A 67 18.08 -4.69 6.55
C GLU A 67 17.04 -4.07 7.49
N LYS A 68 17.13 -2.77 7.72
CA LYS A 68 16.18 -2.04 8.57
C LYS A 68 14.79 -1.90 7.93
N LEU A 69 14.73 -1.80 6.60
CA LEU A 69 13.46 -1.62 5.87
C LEU A 69 12.88 -2.94 5.35
N ALA A 70 13.63 -4.04 5.41
CA ALA A 70 13.18 -5.35 4.93
C ALA A 70 11.87 -5.83 5.57
N PRO A 71 11.63 -5.67 6.90
CA PRO A 71 10.35 -6.06 7.48
C PRO A 71 9.17 -5.27 6.92
N LEU A 72 9.35 -3.97 6.65
CA LEU A 72 8.30 -3.11 6.09
C LEU A 72 8.00 -3.45 4.63
N LEU A 73 9.04 -3.75 3.85
CA LEU A 73 8.89 -4.22 2.47
C LEU A 73 8.16 -5.56 2.41
N ASP A 74 8.51 -6.49 3.30
CA ASP A 74 7.83 -7.78 3.39
C ASP A 74 6.37 -7.62 3.81
N GLU A 75 6.08 -6.80 4.82
CA GLU A 75 4.71 -6.49 5.25
C GLU A 75 3.88 -5.86 4.13
N CYS A 76 4.42 -4.87 3.40
CA CYS A 76 3.77 -4.28 2.23
C CYS A 76 3.44 -5.36 1.17
N GLY A 77 4.38 -6.27 0.89
CA GLY A 77 4.19 -7.39 -0.03
C GLY A 77 3.17 -8.42 0.47
N GLN A 78 3.11 -8.70 1.77
CA GLN A 78 2.11 -9.57 2.38
C GLN A 78 0.71 -8.96 2.25
N LEU A 79 0.55 -7.69 2.61
CA LEU A 79 -0.72 -6.97 2.50
C LEU A 79 -1.19 -6.87 1.04
N ALA A 80 -0.31 -6.54 0.10
CA ALA A 80 -0.63 -6.48 -1.33
C ALA A 80 -1.14 -7.84 -1.86
N ARG A 81 -0.51 -8.95 -1.44
CA ARG A 81 -0.97 -10.31 -1.80
C ARG A 81 -2.34 -10.63 -1.21
N ILE A 82 -2.62 -10.23 0.03
CA ILE A 82 -3.94 -10.39 0.65
C ILE A 82 -5.00 -9.64 -0.17
N LEU A 83 -4.78 -8.35 -0.48
CA LEU A 83 -5.73 -7.55 -1.26
C LEU A 83 -5.93 -8.14 -2.67
N SER A 84 -4.85 -8.57 -3.32
CA SER A 84 -4.91 -9.23 -4.63
C SER A 84 -5.73 -10.52 -4.59
N ALA A 85 -5.57 -11.34 -3.55
CA ALA A 85 -6.36 -12.56 -3.36
C ALA A 85 -7.84 -12.23 -3.15
N SER A 86 -8.17 -11.24 -2.32
CA SER A 86 -9.55 -10.77 -2.11
C SER A 86 -10.20 -10.27 -3.40
N ILE A 87 -9.48 -9.48 -4.21
CA ILE A 87 -9.95 -9.02 -5.52
C ILE A 87 -10.24 -10.20 -6.45
N LYS A 88 -9.33 -11.19 -6.51
CA LYS A 88 -9.50 -12.38 -7.36
C LYS A 88 -10.72 -13.20 -6.96
N THR A 89 -10.95 -13.35 -5.66
CA THR A 89 -12.14 -14.05 -5.12
C THR A 89 -13.42 -13.29 -5.45
N ALA A 90 -13.47 -11.97 -5.21
CA ALA A 90 -14.65 -11.16 -5.48
C ALA A 90 -15.08 -11.17 -6.96
N ARG A 91 -14.11 -11.18 -7.90
CA ARG A 91 -14.40 -11.30 -9.34
C ARG A 91 -15.08 -12.62 -9.70
N LYS A 92 -14.62 -13.73 -9.10
CA LYS A 92 -15.22 -15.05 -9.36
C LYS A 92 -16.65 -15.13 -8.85
N SER A 93 -16.93 -14.55 -7.68
CA SER A 93 -18.27 -14.58 -7.08
C SER A 93 -19.31 -13.74 -7.82
N GLY A 94 -18.89 -12.65 -8.47
CA GLY A 94 -19.78 -11.79 -9.29
C GLY A 94 -20.07 -12.29 -10.70
N THR A 95 -19.54 -13.46 -11.10
CA THR A 95 -19.74 -14.05 -12.45
C THR A 95 -20.80 -15.16 -12.41
N LYS A 96 -21.93 -14.92 -11.74
CA LYS A 96 -23.11 -15.79 -11.83
C LYS A 96 -24.18 -15.15 -12.69
#